data_AF-A0A2K1JZE4-F1
#
_entry.id   AF-A0A2K1JZE4-F1
#
_cell.length_a   1.000
_cell.length_b   1.000
_cell.length_c   1.000
_cell.angle_alpha   90.00
_cell.angle_beta   90.00
_cell.angle_gamma   90.00
#
_symmetry.space_group_name_H-M   'P 1'
#
loop_
_entity.id
_entity.type
_entity.pdbx_description
1 polymer ?
#
loop_
_entity_poly.entity_id
_entity_poly.type
_entity_poly.pdbx_seq_one_letter_code
_entity_poly.pdbx_strand_id
1 'polypeptide(L)'
;MVLTALSVISVDASREHKELHVPAIFVFGDSLADAGTNTFIPQVTVRADFPPYGKTFFWKPTGRFTNGRTIVDFISQKLELPFAPPFLQPHASFIKGVNFASGGSGLLESTSEDRHVVSMSAQVQLGATQDLCSRPYKSQFWDWAHPTEHVVSILADLLITGNTTMAYPINLKALAAL
;
A
#
# COMPACT_ATOMS: atom_id res chain seq x y z
N MET A 1 6.96 -37.53 3.38
CA MET A 1 6.71 -36.60 4.51
C MET A 1 7.78 -36.84 5.57
N VAL A 2 8.94 -36.20 5.43
CA VAL A 2 9.93 -35.99 6.49
C VAL A 2 10.69 -34.73 6.11
N LEU A 3 10.65 -33.71 6.96
CA LEU A 3 11.75 -32.76 7.11
C LEU A 3 11.66 -32.13 8.50
N THR A 4 12.41 -32.72 9.42
CA THR A 4 12.88 -32.10 10.65
C THR A 4 14.16 -31.32 10.34
N ALA A 5 14.20 -30.05 10.72
CA ALA A 5 15.41 -29.34 11.12
C ALA A 5 15.02 -28.10 11.94
N LEU A 6 15.05 -28.25 13.26
CA LEU A 6 15.04 -27.15 14.20
C LEU A 6 16.43 -26.49 14.15
N SER A 7 16.52 -25.23 13.77
CA SER A 7 17.70 -24.39 14.07
C SER A 7 17.22 -23.19 14.87
N VAL A 8 17.46 -23.26 16.18
CA VAL A 8 17.34 -22.12 17.08
C VAL A 8 18.59 -21.26 16.85
N ILE A 9 18.44 -20.16 16.12
CA ILE A 9 19.42 -19.09 16.16
C ILE A 9 18.98 -18.15 17.27
N SER A 10 19.67 -18.22 18.42
CA SER A 10 19.66 -17.10 19.37
C SER A 10 20.26 -15.91 18.64
N VAL A 11 19.45 -14.89 18.37
CA VAL A 11 19.96 -13.57 18.02
C VAL A 11 19.79 -12.71 19.26
N ASP A 12 20.93 -12.31 19.79
CA ASP A 12 21.14 -11.38 20.89
C ASP A 12 20.13 -10.21 20.85
N ALA A 13 19.47 -9.98 21.99
CA ALA A 13 18.56 -8.87 22.20
C ALA A 13 19.37 -7.58 22.43
N SER A 14 20.04 -7.12 21.38
CA SER A 14 20.71 -5.82 21.34
C SER A 14 20.89 -5.33 19.91
N ARG A 15 19.79 -5.26 19.14
CA ARG A 15 19.75 -4.40 17.96
C ARG A 15 19.33 -3.01 18.40
N GLU A 16 20.28 -2.07 18.44
CA GLU A 16 19.94 -0.66 18.27
C GLU A 16 19.04 -0.57 17.03
N HIS A 17 17.79 -0.14 17.22
CA HIS A 17 16.89 0.17 16.12
C HIS A 17 17.48 1.37 15.37
N LYS A 18 18.34 1.11 14.37
CA LYS A 18 18.61 2.12 13.34
C LYS A 18 17.26 2.51 12.76
N GLU A 19 16.84 3.75 12.96
CA GLU A 19 15.64 4.29 12.35
C GLU A 19 15.69 3.98 10.84
N LEU A 20 14.71 3.24 10.36
CA LEU A 20 14.60 2.89 8.95
C LEU A 20 14.22 4.17 8.19
N HIS A 21 15.22 4.91 7.70
CA HIS A 21 14.98 6.10 6.91
C HIS A 21 14.55 5.70 5.48
N VAL A 22 13.24 5.75 5.22
CA VAL A 22 12.64 5.49 3.91
C VAL A 22 12.43 6.83 3.18
N PRO A 23 13.10 7.10 2.06
CA PRO A 23 13.04 8.40 1.39
C PRO A 23 11.78 8.61 0.54
N ALA A 24 11.17 7.53 0.05
CA ALA A 24 10.00 7.57 -0.82
C ALA A 24 9.24 6.23 -0.81
N ILE A 25 7.97 6.25 -1.21
CA ILE A 25 7.12 5.07 -1.39
C ILE A 25 6.51 5.03 -2.80
N PHE A 26 6.62 3.89 -3.47
CA PHE A 26 6.04 3.64 -4.79
C PHE A 26 4.99 2.57 -4.65
N VAL A 27 3.79 2.84 -5.16
CA VAL A 27 2.62 2.02 -4.88
C VAL A 27 2.04 1.53 -6.18
N PHE A 28 1.82 0.23 -6.27
CA PHE A 28 1.13 -0.44 -7.37
C PHE A 28 0.02 -1.27 -6.74
N GLY A 29 -1.06 -1.54 -7.47
CA GLY A 29 -2.20 -2.24 -6.89
C GLY A 29 -3.54 -1.93 -7.53
N ASP A 30 -4.57 -2.27 -6.78
CA ASP A 30 -5.97 -2.16 -7.13
C ASP A 30 -6.70 -1.16 -6.21
N SER A 31 -7.99 -1.38 -5.95
CA SER A 31 -8.81 -0.52 -5.10
C SER A 31 -8.32 -0.45 -3.64
N LEU A 32 -7.60 -1.45 -3.14
CA LEU A 32 -7.07 -1.45 -1.76
C LEU A 32 -5.94 -0.44 -1.57
N ALA A 33 -5.25 -0.09 -2.66
CA ALA A 33 -4.10 0.80 -2.66
C ALA A 33 -4.36 2.12 -3.41
N ASP A 34 -5.39 2.20 -4.26
CA ASP A 34 -5.69 3.36 -5.11
C ASP A 34 -5.88 4.65 -4.29
N ALA A 35 -5.06 5.66 -4.59
CA ALA A 35 -5.12 7.00 -3.98
C ALA A 35 -6.06 7.97 -4.70
N GLY A 36 -6.84 7.49 -5.68
CA GLY A 36 -7.75 8.28 -6.51
C GLY A 36 -7.31 8.42 -7.96
N THR A 37 -6.46 7.53 -8.46
CA THR A 37 -6.02 7.48 -9.86
C THR A 37 -7.22 7.44 -10.81
N ASN A 38 -8.21 6.59 -10.51
CA ASN A 38 -9.40 6.42 -11.35
C ASN A 38 -10.21 7.72 -11.51
N THR A 39 -10.15 8.65 -10.56
CA THR A 39 -10.84 9.95 -10.65
C THR A 39 -10.40 10.77 -11.86
N PHE A 40 -9.16 10.56 -12.34
CA PHE A 40 -8.58 11.28 -13.46
C PHE A 40 -8.75 10.59 -14.81
N ILE A 41 -9.40 9.42 -14.86
CA ILE A 41 -9.61 8.65 -16.09
C ILE A 41 -11.05 8.88 -16.58
N PRO A 42 -11.27 9.58 -17.71
CA PRO A 42 -12.63 9.95 -18.14
C PRO A 42 -13.56 8.77 -18.43
N GLN A 43 -13.03 7.66 -18.94
CA GLN A 43 -13.82 6.50 -19.39
C GLN A 43 -13.88 5.38 -18.35
N VAL A 44 -13.25 5.54 -17.18
CA VAL A 44 -13.20 4.47 -16.17
C VAL A 44 -14.59 4.17 -15.59
N THR A 45 -14.91 2.89 -15.46
CA THR A 45 -16.20 2.45 -14.91
C THR A 45 -16.16 2.21 -13.39
N VAL A 46 -14.95 2.13 -12.82
CA VAL A 46 -14.73 1.86 -11.39
C VAL A 46 -14.25 3.14 -10.71
N ARG A 47 -15.11 3.80 -9.93
CA ARG A 47 -14.79 5.08 -9.26
C ARG A 47 -15.17 5.07 -7.77
N ALA A 48 -14.51 5.94 -7.02
CA ALA A 48 -14.77 6.19 -5.59
C ALA A 48 -14.67 7.70 -5.25
N ASP A 49 -15.01 8.56 -6.20
CA ASP A 49 -15.00 10.03 -6.07
C ASP A 49 -16.36 10.61 -5.70
N PHE A 50 -17.17 9.83 -4.97
CA PHE A 50 -18.48 10.23 -4.46
C PHE A 50 -18.65 9.79 -2.98
N PRO A 51 -19.62 10.32 -2.22
CA PRO A 51 -19.87 9.85 -0.85
C PRO A 51 -20.27 8.35 -0.82
N PRO A 52 -19.86 7.56 0.18
CA PRO A 52 -19.25 7.94 1.45
C PRO A 52 -17.71 7.96 1.45
N TYR A 53 -17.06 7.82 0.28
CA TYR A 53 -15.61 7.73 0.18
C TYR A 53 -14.93 9.01 0.70
N GLY A 54 -13.84 8.84 1.47
CA GLY A 54 -13.08 9.93 2.11
C GLY A 54 -13.77 10.69 3.26
N LYS A 55 -15.03 10.39 3.61
CA LYS A 55 -15.83 11.08 4.64
C LYS A 55 -15.18 11.18 6.04
N THR A 56 -14.48 10.16 6.53
CA THR A 56 -14.02 10.06 7.92
C THR A 56 -12.68 10.75 8.21
N PHE A 57 -11.84 10.92 7.19
CA PHE A 57 -10.49 11.49 7.35
C PHE A 57 -10.25 12.70 6.46
N PHE A 58 -10.64 12.63 5.20
CA PHE A 58 -10.42 13.69 4.22
C PHE A 58 -11.59 14.68 4.15
N TRP A 59 -12.74 14.31 4.71
CA TRP A 59 -13.98 15.10 4.75
C TRP A 59 -14.52 15.49 3.37
N LYS A 60 -14.04 14.83 2.31
CA LYS A 60 -14.48 14.94 0.92
C LYS A 60 -14.15 13.66 0.17
N PRO A 61 -14.84 13.35 -0.94
CA PRO A 61 -14.42 12.27 -1.82
C PRO A 61 -13.01 12.47 -2.38
N THR A 62 -12.22 11.41 -2.39
CA THR A 62 -10.82 11.42 -2.82
C THR A 62 -10.50 10.43 -3.93
N GLY A 63 -11.43 9.55 -4.30
CA GLY A 63 -11.17 8.45 -5.21
C GLY A 63 -10.56 7.20 -4.54
N ARG A 64 -10.27 7.25 -3.23
CA ARG A 64 -9.88 6.07 -2.44
C ARG A 64 -11.10 5.20 -2.18
N PHE A 65 -10.99 3.87 -2.35
CA PHE A 65 -12.09 2.92 -2.12
C PHE A 65 -12.31 2.60 -0.63
N THR A 66 -12.34 3.65 0.18
CA THR A 66 -12.57 3.62 1.63
C THR A 66 -13.23 4.93 2.06
N ASN A 67 -13.93 4.93 3.18
CA ASN A 67 -14.46 6.16 3.76
C ASN A 67 -13.36 7.08 4.32
N GLY A 68 -12.09 6.70 4.28
CA GLY A 68 -10.97 7.49 4.79
C GLY A 68 -9.64 7.15 4.11
N ARG A 69 -8.68 6.65 4.90
CA ARG A 69 -7.32 6.28 4.49
C ARG A 69 -7.24 4.83 4.03
N THR A 70 -6.40 4.56 3.03
CA THR A 70 -6.03 3.19 2.61
C THR A 70 -4.93 2.62 3.51
N ILE A 71 -4.62 1.33 3.37
CA ILE A 71 -3.50 0.72 4.11
C ILE A 71 -2.16 1.40 3.79
N VAL A 72 -1.98 1.82 2.55
CA VAL A 72 -0.79 2.51 2.08
C VAL A 72 -0.65 3.91 2.68
N ASP A 73 -1.76 4.61 2.93
CA ASP A 73 -1.74 5.88 3.65
C ASP A 73 -1.26 5.69 5.11
N PHE A 74 -1.76 4.64 5.79
CA PHE A 74 -1.31 4.32 7.15
C PHE A 74 0.18 3.96 7.18
N ILE A 75 0.68 3.23 6.18
CA ILE A 75 2.10 2.91 6.06
C ILE A 75 2.92 4.18 5.82
N SER A 76 2.48 5.06 4.92
CA SER A 76 3.14 6.36 4.68
C SER A 76 3.25 7.18 5.96
N GLN A 77 2.19 7.22 6.78
CA GLN A 77 2.22 7.87 8.09
C GLN A 77 3.23 7.28 9.05
N LYS A 78 3.37 5.95 9.08
CA LYS A 78 4.33 5.26 9.94
C LYS A 78 5.77 5.43 9.49
N LEU A 79 5.97 5.67 8.20
CA LEU A 79 7.26 6.00 7.60
C LEU A 79 7.55 7.52 7.60
N GLU A 80 6.67 8.33 8.21
CA GLU A 80 6.76 9.79 8.23
C GLU A 80 6.87 10.43 6.82
N LEU A 81 6.28 9.75 5.83
CA LEU A 81 6.16 10.20 4.46
C LEU A 81 4.82 10.91 4.24
N PRO A 82 4.76 11.90 3.35
CA PRO A 82 3.46 12.38 2.85
C PRO A 82 2.74 11.23 2.15
N PHE A 83 1.41 11.31 2.04
CA PHE A 83 0.67 10.36 1.21
C PHE A 83 1.12 10.45 -0.23
N ALA A 84 1.46 9.30 -0.82
CA ALA A 84 1.79 9.22 -2.22
C ALA A 84 0.58 9.68 -3.07
N PRO A 85 0.72 10.75 -3.88
CA PRO A 85 -0.36 11.21 -4.73
C PRO A 85 -0.60 10.21 -5.87
N PRO A 86 -1.84 10.11 -6.40
CA PRO A 86 -2.12 9.32 -7.58
C PRO A 86 -1.34 9.87 -8.78
N PHE A 87 -0.78 9.00 -9.61
CA PHE A 87 0.15 9.39 -10.67
C PHE A 87 -0.46 10.27 -11.77
N LEU A 88 -1.79 10.23 -11.92
CA LEU A 88 -2.53 11.06 -12.86
C LEU A 88 -2.94 12.42 -12.27
N GLN A 89 -2.60 12.71 -11.01
CA GLN A 89 -2.93 14.00 -10.40
C GLN A 89 -2.12 15.14 -11.05
N PRO A 90 -2.80 16.17 -11.58
CA PRO A 90 -2.12 17.33 -12.15
C PRO A 90 -1.26 18.05 -11.10
N HIS A 91 -0.06 18.45 -11.49
CA HIS A 91 0.88 19.24 -10.68
C HIS A 91 1.32 18.57 -9.36
N ALA A 92 1.13 17.26 -9.22
CA ALA A 92 1.62 16.51 -8.07
C ALA A 92 3.16 16.40 -8.09
N SER A 93 3.77 16.43 -6.91
CA SER A 93 5.19 16.12 -6.73
C SER A 93 5.36 14.66 -6.37
N PHE A 94 6.22 13.96 -7.10
CA PHE A 94 6.51 12.53 -6.90
C PHE A 94 7.84 12.28 -6.17
N ILE A 95 8.50 13.35 -5.67
CA ILE A 95 9.83 13.29 -5.05
C ILE A 95 9.86 12.37 -3.82
N LYS A 96 8.75 12.32 -3.06
CA LYS A 96 8.61 11.48 -1.86
C LYS A 96 7.76 10.23 -2.09
N GLY A 97 7.46 9.92 -3.34
CA GLY A 97 6.64 8.78 -3.71
C GLY A 97 5.50 9.12 -4.65
N VAL A 98 4.95 8.07 -5.26
CA VAL A 98 3.83 8.15 -6.22
C VAL A 98 3.01 6.87 -6.14
N ASN A 99 1.71 7.02 -6.35
CA ASN A 99 0.77 5.92 -6.34
C ASN A 99 0.24 5.65 -7.75
N PHE A 100 0.64 4.50 -8.31
CA PHE A 100 0.21 3.99 -9.60
C PHE A 100 -1.03 3.09 -9.52
N ALA A 101 -1.44 2.70 -8.31
CA ALA A 101 -2.58 1.80 -8.12
C ALA A 101 -3.86 2.38 -8.73
N SER A 102 -4.69 1.50 -9.29
CA SER A 102 -5.90 1.84 -10.02
C SER A 102 -6.99 0.84 -9.67
N GLY A 103 -8.11 1.34 -9.13
CA GLY A 103 -9.22 0.51 -8.68
C GLY A 103 -9.75 -0.41 -9.77
N GLY A 104 -9.85 -1.71 -9.48
CA GLY A 104 -10.32 -2.72 -10.43
C GLY A 104 -9.25 -3.31 -11.36
N SER A 105 -8.00 -2.87 -11.24
CA SER A 105 -6.84 -3.40 -11.97
C SER A 105 -6.43 -4.78 -11.49
N GLY A 106 -6.35 -5.77 -12.40
CA GLY A 106 -5.88 -7.13 -12.13
C GLY A 106 -4.48 -7.46 -12.65
N LEU A 107 -3.92 -8.59 -12.18
CA LEU A 107 -2.69 -9.18 -12.73
C LEU A 107 -2.85 -9.53 -14.21
N LEU A 108 -3.99 -10.14 -14.56
CA LEU A 108 -4.34 -10.42 -15.95
C LEU A 108 -4.96 -9.18 -16.58
N GLU A 109 -4.49 -8.82 -17.78
CA GLU A 109 -5.00 -7.68 -18.54
C GLU A 109 -6.53 -7.76 -18.76
N SER A 110 -7.05 -8.97 -18.98
CA SER A 110 -8.48 -9.25 -19.16
C SER A 110 -9.35 -8.87 -17.95
N THR A 111 -8.76 -8.72 -16.76
CA THR A 111 -9.49 -8.24 -15.57
C THR A 111 -9.87 -6.76 -15.68
N SER A 112 -9.11 -6.03 -16.50
CA SER A 112 -9.14 -4.57 -16.64
C SER A 112 -9.72 -4.11 -17.98
N GLU A 113 -9.85 -5.03 -18.95
CA GLU A 113 -10.12 -4.79 -20.37
C GLU A 113 -11.38 -3.92 -20.60
N ASP A 114 -12.48 -4.23 -19.91
CA ASP A 114 -13.75 -3.50 -20.05
C ASP A 114 -13.92 -2.35 -19.04
N ARG A 115 -12.92 -2.11 -18.18
CA ARG A 115 -13.05 -1.17 -17.05
C ARG A 115 -12.35 0.15 -17.28
N HIS A 116 -11.52 0.24 -18.32
CA HIS A 116 -10.67 1.40 -18.63
C HIS A 116 -9.81 1.84 -17.43
N VAL A 117 -9.34 0.87 -16.64
CA VAL A 117 -8.45 1.09 -15.49
C VAL A 117 -6.99 0.97 -15.94
N VAL A 118 -6.06 1.41 -15.10
CA VAL A 118 -4.62 1.23 -15.38
C VAL A 118 -4.24 -0.18 -14.96
N SER A 119 -4.02 -1.07 -15.93
CA SER A 119 -3.68 -2.47 -15.68
C SER A 119 -2.36 -2.62 -14.92
N MET A 120 -2.21 -3.71 -14.18
CA MET A 120 -1.01 -3.94 -13.37
C MET A 120 0.28 -3.89 -14.22
N SER A 121 0.22 -4.44 -15.44
CA SER A 121 1.32 -4.39 -16.40
C SER A 121 1.72 -2.95 -16.73
N ALA A 122 0.74 -2.08 -17.00
CA ALA A 122 0.94 -0.66 -17.27
C ALA A 122 1.48 0.07 -16.03
N GLN A 123 0.96 -0.22 -14.83
CA GLN A 123 1.45 0.40 -13.60
C GLN A 123 2.94 0.13 -13.38
N VAL A 124 3.38 -1.12 -13.53
CA VAL A 124 4.80 -1.52 -13.39
C VAL A 124 5.66 -0.86 -14.46
N GLN A 125 5.20 -0.79 -15.71
CA GLN A 125 5.92 -0.13 -16.79
C GLN A 125 6.09 1.38 -16.54
N LEU A 126 5.05 2.05 -16.02
CA LEU A 126 5.11 3.46 -15.64
C LEU A 126 6.11 3.69 -14.50
N GLY A 127 6.13 2.81 -13.50
CA GLY A 127 7.11 2.86 -12.42
C GLY A 127 8.55 2.62 -12.88
N ALA A 128 8.76 1.78 -13.90
CA ALA A 128 10.07 1.47 -14.44
C ALA A 128 10.63 2.56 -15.38
N THR A 129 9.75 3.36 -16.00
CA THR A 129 10.13 4.38 -17.00
C THR A 129 10.33 5.76 -16.41
N GLN A 130 9.73 6.06 -15.26
CA GLN A 130 10.08 7.26 -14.53
C GLN A 130 11.40 7.03 -13.78
N ASP A 131 12.39 7.90 -13.97
CA ASP A 131 13.67 7.94 -13.25
C ASP A 131 13.46 8.29 -11.76
N LEU A 132 12.70 7.45 -11.04
CA LEU A 132 12.11 7.79 -9.76
C LEU A 132 13.07 7.65 -8.58
N CYS A 133 14.28 7.13 -8.78
CA CYS A 133 15.40 7.17 -7.84
C CYS A 133 16.65 6.58 -8.50
N SER A 134 17.84 7.15 -8.25
CA SER A 134 19.12 6.59 -8.71
C SER A 134 19.51 5.24 -8.07
N ARG A 135 18.64 4.60 -7.26
CA ARG A 135 18.87 3.33 -6.56
C ARG A 135 17.56 2.53 -6.33
N PRO A 136 17.20 1.57 -7.21
CA PRO A 136 15.94 0.82 -7.15
C PRO A 136 15.84 -0.26 -6.05
N TYR A 137 16.93 -0.56 -5.33
CA TYR A 137 16.97 -1.64 -4.31
C TYR A 137 16.45 -1.24 -2.92
N LYS A 138 15.88 -0.04 -2.75
CA LYS A 138 15.33 0.46 -1.47
C LYS A 138 13.82 0.77 -1.49
N SER A 139 13.14 0.53 -2.61
CA SER A 139 11.70 0.78 -2.75
C SER A 139 10.87 -0.46 -2.44
N GLN A 140 9.84 -0.31 -1.62
CA GLN A 140 8.88 -1.36 -1.29
C GLN A 140 7.92 -1.60 -2.47
N PHE A 141 7.74 -2.86 -2.86
CA PHE A 141 6.91 -3.30 -3.99
C PHE A 141 5.59 -3.92 -3.47
N TRP A 142 4.49 -3.68 -4.17
CA TRP A 142 3.15 -4.22 -3.86
C TRP A 142 2.60 -4.87 -5.12
N ASP A 143 2.23 -6.15 -5.06
CA ASP A 143 1.45 -6.79 -6.14
C ASP A 143 -0.03 -6.90 -5.76
N TRP A 144 -0.83 -7.34 -6.74
CA TRP A 144 -2.30 -7.50 -6.74
C TRP A 144 -2.97 -7.86 -5.40
N ALA A 145 -2.33 -8.61 -4.49
CA ALA A 145 -2.94 -8.92 -3.19
C ALA A 145 -1.96 -8.99 -2.02
N HIS A 146 -0.64 -8.90 -2.26
CA HIS A 146 0.36 -9.17 -1.22
C HIS A 146 1.36 -8.02 -1.06
N PRO A 147 1.58 -7.56 0.18
CA PRO A 147 2.77 -6.79 0.52
C PRO A 147 4.05 -7.62 0.32
N THR A 148 5.23 -6.99 0.23
CA THR A 148 6.51 -7.72 0.34
C THR A 148 6.52 -8.59 1.61
N GLU A 149 7.27 -9.69 1.65
CA GLU A 149 7.44 -10.50 2.88
C GLU A 149 7.76 -9.64 4.11
N HIS A 150 8.54 -8.57 3.91
CA HIS A 150 8.86 -7.61 4.94
C HIS A 150 7.65 -6.81 5.43
N VAL A 151 6.81 -6.31 4.52
CA VAL A 151 5.58 -5.61 4.90
C VAL A 151 4.51 -6.57 5.45
N VAL A 152 4.45 -7.81 4.95
CA VAL A 152 3.61 -8.88 5.52
C VAL A 152 4.03 -9.17 6.96
N SER A 153 5.35 -9.23 7.25
CA SER A 153 5.85 -9.40 8.61
C SER A 153 5.44 -8.23 9.52
N ILE A 154 5.58 -6.99 9.05
CA ILE A 154 5.19 -5.80 9.82
C ILE A 154 3.67 -5.79 10.07
N LEU A 155 2.85 -6.08 9.06
CA LEU A 155 1.39 -6.13 9.22
C LEU A 155 0.97 -7.29 10.14
N ALA A 156 1.61 -8.45 10.04
CA ALA A 156 1.37 -9.57 10.94
C ALA A 156 1.73 -9.20 12.39
N ASP A 157 2.87 -8.55 12.62
CA ASP A 157 3.27 -8.10 13.95
C ASP A 157 2.28 -7.06 14.50
N LEU A 158 1.82 -6.12 13.67
CA LEU A 158 0.83 -5.12 14.06
C LEU A 158 -0.56 -5.73 14.37
N LEU A 159 -0.98 -6.77 13.65
CA LEU A 159 -2.25 -7.46 13.91
C LEU A 159 -2.17 -8.38 15.15
N ILE A 160 -1.03 -9.02 15.37
CA ILE A 160 -0.82 -9.95 16.48
C ILE A 160 -0.53 -9.21 17.78
N THR A 161 0.31 -8.17 17.74
CA THR A 161 0.87 -7.50 18.92
C THR A 161 0.59 -6.01 19.01
N GLY A 162 0.05 -5.40 17.95
CA GLY A 162 -0.22 -3.98 17.91
C GLY A 162 -1.17 -3.53 19.01
N ASN A 163 -1.07 -2.26 19.40
CA ASN A 163 -1.96 -1.67 20.39
C ASN A 163 -3.38 -1.49 19.82
N THR A 164 -4.32 -1.06 20.66
CA THR A 164 -5.74 -0.88 20.28
C THR A 164 -6.00 0.19 19.22
N THR A 165 -5.01 1.02 18.89
CA THR A 165 -5.12 1.98 17.77
C THR A 165 -4.76 1.35 16.41
N MET A 166 -4.05 0.21 16.44
CA MET A 166 -3.59 -0.52 15.25
C MET A 166 -4.43 -1.79 15.02
N ALA A 167 -4.86 -2.45 16.09
CA ALA A 167 -5.78 -3.59 16.08
C ALA A 167 -6.90 -3.37 17.10
N TYR A 168 -8.00 -2.80 16.64
CA TYR A 168 -9.17 -2.45 17.45
C TYR A 168 -10.27 -3.52 17.32
N PRO A 169 -10.99 -3.89 18.40
CA PRO A 169 -10.86 -3.39 19.78
C PRO A 169 -9.71 -3.99 20.59
N ILE A 170 -9.22 -5.18 20.19
CA ILE A 170 -8.08 -5.87 20.79
C ILE A 170 -7.28 -6.59 19.69
N ASN A 171 -5.99 -6.83 19.91
CA ASN A 171 -5.14 -7.58 18.99
C ASN A 171 -5.35 -9.10 19.11
N LEU A 172 -4.84 -9.87 18.14
CA LEU A 172 -5.06 -11.32 18.09
C LEU A 172 -4.45 -12.06 19.30
N LYS A 173 -3.33 -11.56 19.85
CA LYS A 173 -2.73 -12.16 21.05
C LYS A 173 -3.63 -11.98 22.27
N ALA A 174 -4.22 -10.80 22.44
CA ALA A 174 -5.16 -10.51 23.51
C ALA A 174 -6.49 -11.26 23.32
N LEU A 175 -6.96 -11.40 22.08
CA LEU A 175 -8.15 -12.19 21.75
C LEU A 175 -7.97 -13.68 22.08
N ALA A 176 -6.79 -14.24 21.80
CA ALA A 176 -6.48 -15.65 22.08
C ALA A 176 -6.30 -15.98 23.57
N ALA A 177 -6.24 -14.95 24.43
CA ALA A 177 -6.09 -15.08 25.88
C ALA A 177 -7.42 -14.94 26.65
N LEU A 178 -8.54 -14.81 25.93
CA LEU A 178 -9.90 -14.83 26.46
C LEU A 178 -10.46 -16.26 26.43
#